data_AF-A0A5M9QQ96-F1
#
_entry.id   AF-A0A5M9QQ96-F1
#
_cell.length_a   1.000
_cell.length_b   1.000
_cell.length_c   1.000
_cell.angle_alpha   90.00
_cell.angle_beta   90.00
_cell.angle_gamma   90.00
#
_symmetry.space_group_name_H-M   'P 1'
#
loop_
_entity.id
_entity.type
_entity.pdbx_description
1 polymer ?
#
loop_
_entity_poly.entity_id
_entity_poly.type
_entity_poly.pdbx_seq_one_letter_code
_entity_poly.pdbx_strand_id
1 'polypeptide(L)'
;MFNGTLSHIDAIIDKFTNQTEIAMSPTWEKMPFDYDKKATHIPPKPHNLALMQKIATALAGKFSYVRVDLYEIDKQIIVGEITFTPTGGTDRFSPKQWDRNLGDLWV
;
A
#
# COMPACT_ATOMS: atom_id res chain seq x y z
N MET A 1 -1.04 4.59 -4.84
CA MET A 1 -1.47 4.79 -6.23
C MET A 1 -0.72 6.00 -6.77
N PHE A 2 -0.20 5.91 -7.99
CA PHE A 2 0.53 6.99 -8.66
C PHE A 2 -0.08 7.17 -10.05
N ASN A 3 -0.55 8.37 -10.35
CA ASN A 3 -1.22 8.70 -11.62
C ASN A 3 -2.32 7.69 -11.98
N GLY A 4 -3.20 7.41 -11.00
CA GLY A 4 -4.28 6.43 -11.12
C GLY A 4 -3.84 4.96 -11.20
N THR A 5 -2.54 4.66 -11.20
CA THR A 5 -1.98 3.31 -11.35
C THR A 5 -1.53 2.74 -10.00
N LEU A 6 -1.76 1.44 -9.79
CA LEU A 6 -1.28 0.72 -8.61
C LEU A 6 0.21 0.39 -8.77
N SER A 7 1.08 1.05 -8.00
CA SER A 7 2.51 0.72 -7.97
C SER A 7 2.83 -0.43 -7.03
N HIS A 8 2.28 -0.39 -5.81
CA HIS A 8 2.43 -1.41 -4.78
C HIS A 8 1.27 -1.34 -3.78
N ILE A 9 1.18 -2.36 -2.94
CA ILE A 9 0.23 -2.52 -1.85
C ILE A 9 1.03 -2.47 -0.56
N ASP A 10 0.59 -1.65 0.40
CA ASP A 10 1.10 -1.69 1.75
C ASP A 10 0.21 -2.61 2.60
N ALA A 11 0.75 -3.77 2.99
CA ALA A 11 0.02 -4.72 3.83
C ALA A 11 0.37 -4.49 5.29
N ILE A 12 -0.64 -4.04 6.05
CA ILE A 12 -0.54 -3.80 7.49
C ILE A 12 -0.90 -5.09 8.26
N ILE A 13 0.01 -5.55 9.11
CA ILE A 13 -0.14 -6.74 9.96
C ILE A 13 -0.24 -6.27 11.41
N ASP A 14 -1.11 -6.90 12.21
CA ASP A 14 -1.22 -6.64 13.64
C ASP A 14 -1.46 -5.16 14.01
N LYS A 15 -2.28 -4.47 13.21
CA LYS A 15 -2.55 -3.02 13.29
C LYS A 15 -2.82 -2.49 14.72
N PHE A 16 -3.51 -3.27 15.54
CA PHE A 16 -3.92 -2.87 16.89
C PHE A 16 -3.02 -3.39 18.01
N THR A 17 -1.97 -4.13 17.69
CA THR A 17 -1.00 -4.66 18.65
C THR A 17 0.40 -4.23 18.27
N ASN A 18 1.16 -5.07 17.57
CA ASN A 18 2.50 -4.77 17.11
C ASN A 18 2.48 -4.55 15.59
N GLN A 19 2.00 -3.37 15.18
CA GLN A 19 1.85 -3.05 13.76
C GLN A 19 3.18 -3.22 13.01
N THR A 20 3.14 -4.06 11.99
CA THR A 20 4.23 -4.20 11.01
C THR A 20 3.69 -4.11 9.60
N GLU A 21 4.57 -3.81 8.66
CA GLU A 21 4.21 -3.38 7.31
C GLU A 21 5.10 -4.10 6.30
N ILE A 22 4.52 -4.45 5.15
CA ILE A 22 5.25 -5.06 4.05
C ILE A 22 4.71 -4.54 2.73
N ALA A 23 5.62 -4.00 1.92
CA ALA A 23 5.30 -3.59 0.57
C ALA A 23 5.19 -4.83 -0.32
N MET A 24 4.03 -4.99 -0.96
CA MET A 24 3.67 -6.10 -1.83
C MET A 24 3.40 -5.60 -3.25
N SER A 25 3.74 -6.39 -4.25
CA SER A 25 3.38 -6.15 -5.64
C SER A 25 1.89 -6.39 -5.86
N PRO A 26 1.33 -5.95 -7.00
CA PRO A 26 -0.04 -6.33 -7.40
C PRO A 26 -0.27 -7.84 -7.52
N THR A 27 0.78 -8.64 -7.72
CA THR A 27 0.71 -10.11 -7.79
C THR A 27 0.88 -10.80 -6.43
N TRP A 28 1.01 -10.03 -5.34
CA TRP A 28 1.24 -10.51 -3.97
C TRP A 28 2.64 -11.08 -3.74
N GLU A 29 3.65 -10.47 -4.34
CA GLU A 29 5.08 -10.76 -4.11
C GLU A 29 5.72 -9.61 -3.31
N LYS A 30 6.68 -9.90 -2.43
CA LYS A 30 7.35 -8.86 -1.64
C LYS A 30 8.12 -7.90 -2.57
N MET A 31 7.92 -6.60 -2.39
CA MET A 31 8.70 -5.56 -3.07
C MET A 31 10.14 -5.55 -2.54
N PRO A 32 11.14 -5.10 -3.33
CA PRO A 32 12.54 -5.11 -2.91
C PRO A 32 12.90 -3.88 -2.05
N PHE A 33 12.00 -3.52 -1.12
CA PHE A 33 12.20 -2.51 -0.10
C PHE A 33 11.37 -2.79 1.15
N ASP A 34 11.80 -2.21 2.26
CA ASP A 34 11.17 -2.33 3.57
C ASP A 34 10.86 -0.94 4.14
N TYR A 35 9.76 -0.85 4.90
CA TYR A 35 9.46 0.28 5.78
C TYR A 35 10.26 0.18 7.09
N ASP A 36 10.25 1.24 7.91
CA ASP A 36 10.86 1.21 9.25
C ASP A 36 10.25 0.11 10.14
N LYS A 37 8.93 -0.08 10.08
CA LYS A 37 8.20 -1.13 10.81
C LYS A 37 8.03 -2.42 9.99
N LYS A 38 9.09 -2.91 9.37
CA LYS A 38 9.00 -4.07 8.47
C LYS A 38 8.45 -5.34 9.14
N ALA A 39 7.57 -6.04 8.43
CA ALA A 39 7.15 -7.38 8.79
C ALA A 39 8.26 -8.41 8.54
N THR A 40 8.23 -9.50 9.31
CA THR A 40 9.18 -10.63 9.19
C THR A 40 8.67 -11.75 8.29
N HIS A 41 7.41 -11.69 7.86
CA HIS A 41 6.77 -12.70 7.03
C HIS A 41 5.75 -12.05 6.08
N ILE A 42 5.40 -12.77 5.01
CA ILE A 42 4.37 -12.36 4.07
C ILE A 42 2.99 -12.79 4.64
N PRO A 43 2.02 -11.87 4.75
CA PRO A 43 0.69 -12.22 5.24
C PRO A 43 -0.10 -13.01 4.19
N PRO A 44 -1.15 -13.73 4.59
CA PRO A 44 -2.05 -14.41 3.67
C PRO A 44 -2.61 -13.44 2.63
N LYS A 45 -2.71 -13.90 1.38
CA LYS A 45 -3.31 -13.12 0.29
C LYS A 45 -4.81 -12.89 0.56
N PRO A 46 -5.31 -11.65 0.46
CA PRO A 46 -6.73 -11.34 0.54
C PRO A 46 -7.53 -12.15 -0.48
N HIS A 47 -8.70 -12.63 -0.08
CA HIS A 47 -9.58 -13.41 -0.95
C HIS A 47 -10.04 -12.56 -2.14
N ASN A 48 -10.40 -11.30 -1.88
CA ASN A 48 -10.88 -10.38 -2.90
C ASN A 48 -9.79 -9.41 -3.42
N LEU A 49 -8.51 -9.80 -3.46
CA LEU A 49 -7.40 -8.92 -3.89
C LEU A 49 -7.69 -8.21 -5.23
N ALA A 50 -8.18 -8.94 -6.23
CA ALA A 50 -8.45 -8.37 -7.56
C ALA A 50 -9.55 -7.29 -7.51
N LEU A 51 -10.56 -7.45 -6.64
CA LEU A 51 -11.61 -6.45 -6.47
C LEU A 51 -11.08 -5.24 -5.68
N MET A 52 -10.26 -5.46 -4.65
CA MET A 52 -9.60 -4.37 -3.92
C MET A 52 -8.76 -3.48 -4.86
N GLN A 53 -8.00 -4.09 -5.77
CA GLN A 53 -7.22 -3.36 -6.78
C GLN A 53 -8.10 -2.52 -7.71
N LYS A 54 -9.25 -3.06 -8.15
CA LYS A 54 -10.22 -2.31 -8.97
C LYS A 54 -10.80 -1.11 -8.21
N ILE A 55 -11.16 -1.30 -6.94
CA ILE A 55 -11.70 -0.23 -6.09
C ILE A 55 -10.64 0.87 -5.89
N ALA A 56 -9.41 0.49 -5.53
CA ALA A 56 -8.31 1.46 -5.35
C ALA A 56 -8.03 2.25 -6.65
N THR A 57 -8.05 1.57 -7.81
CA THR A 57 -7.88 2.21 -9.13
C THR A 57 -9.00 3.19 -9.42
N ALA A 58 -10.25 2.80 -9.20
CA ALA A 58 -11.41 3.66 -9.44
C ALA A 58 -11.39 4.92 -8.55
N LEU A 59 -10.99 4.78 -7.28
CA LEU A 59 -10.91 5.91 -6.34
C LEU A 59 -9.70 6.83 -6.62
N ALA A 60 -8.64 6.31 -7.22
CA ALA A 60 -7.40 7.05 -7.44
C ALA A 60 -7.35 7.86 -8.75
N GLY A 61 -8.25 7.62 -9.70
CA GLY A 61 -8.11 8.06 -11.11
C GLY A 61 -7.97 9.57 -11.38
N LYS A 62 -8.09 10.43 -10.37
CA LYS A 62 -7.93 11.90 -10.52
C LYS A 62 -6.69 12.46 -9.82
N PHE A 63 -5.88 11.63 -9.16
CA PHE A 63 -4.81 12.09 -8.30
C PHE A 63 -3.45 11.62 -8.82
N SER A 64 -2.47 12.54 -8.82
CA SER A 64 -1.08 12.23 -9.15
C SER A 64 -0.48 11.24 -8.15
N TYR A 65 -0.89 11.35 -6.88
CA TYR A 65 -0.59 10.38 -5.84
C TYR A 65 -1.75 10.30 -4.85
N VAL A 66 -2.07 9.07 -4.42
CA VAL A 66 -2.99 8.82 -3.32
C VAL A 66 -2.80 7.41 -2.74
N ARG A 67 -2.89 7.27 -1.43
CA ARG A 67 -3.06 5.98 -0.73
C ARG A 67 -4.55 5.75 -0.51
N VAL A 68 -5.03 4.54 -0.80
CA VAL A 68 -6.41 4.13 -0.57
C VAL A 68 -6.40 2.94 0.36
N ASP A 69 -6.95 3.10 1.55
CA ASP A 69 -7.00 2.07 2.58
C ASP A 69 -8.24 1.20 2.38
N LEU A 70 -8.03 -0.12 2.31
CA LEU A 70 -9.09 -1.10 2.12
C LEU A 70 -8.94 -2.21 3.17
N TYR A 71 -10.07 -2.63 3.73
CA TYR A 71 -10.14 -3.79 4.64
C TYR A 71 -10.96 -4.90 4.01
N GLU A 72 -10.60 -6.14 4.28
CA GLU A 72 -11.44 -7.30 4.01
C GLU A 72 -11.90 -7.91 5.34
N ILE A 73 -13.20 -7.83 5.64
CA ILE A 73 -13.81 -8.36 6.87
C ILE A 73 -15.00 -9.21 6.43
N ASP A 74 -15.05 -10.48 6.84
CA ASP A 74 -16.09 -11.43 6.44
C ASP A 74 -16.34 -11.47 4.92
N LYS A 75 -15.25 -11.40 4.13
CA LYS A 75 -15.24 -11.33 2.65
C LYS A 75 -15.90 -10.09 2.06
N GLN A 76 -16.22 -9.09 2.88
CA GLN A 76 -16.67 -7.78 2.43
C GLN A 76 -15.51 -6.80 2.40
N ILE A 77 -15.45 -5.97 1.37
CA ILE A 77 -14.44 -4.91 1.26
C ILE A 77 -15.01 -3.63 1.84
N ILE A 78 -14.28 -3.02 2.76
CA ILE A 78 -14.62 -1.75 3.37
C ILE A 78 -13.56 -0.71 2.97
N VAL A 79 -14.01 0.43 2.44
CA VAL A 79 -13.14 1.59 2.19
C VAL A 79 -12.92 2.33 3.50
N GLY A 80 -11.65 2.50 3.88
CA GLY A 80 -11.28 3.20 5.10
C GLY A 80 -11.02 4.68 4.88
N GLU A 81 -9.83 4.97 4.35
CA GLU A 81 -9.26 6.31 4.23
C GLU A 81 -8.69 6.53 2.83
N ILE A 82 -8.71 7.78 2.40
CA ILE A 82 -7.99 8.26 1.22
C ILE A 82 -6.99 9.32 1.71
N THR A 83 -5.70 9.02 1.55
CA THR A 83 -4.63 9.86 2.11
C THR A 83 -3.66 10.32 1.04
N PHE A 84 -3.47 11.64 0.96
CA PHE A 84 -2.61 12.30 -0.03
C PHE A 84 -1.16 12.45 0.42
N THR A 85 -0.92 12.41 1.73
CA THR A 85 0.41 12.57 2.35
C THR A 85 0.52 11.63 3.56
N PRO A 86 0.66 10.31 3.35
CA PRO A 86 0.82 9.38 4.46
C PRO A 86 2.09 9.76 5.25
N THR A 87 2.03 9.58 6.57
CA THR A 87 3.12 9.92 7.50
C THR A 87 3.64 11.37 7.39
N GLY A 88 2.83 12.29 6.85
CA GLY A 88 3.27 13.66 6.56
C GLY A 88 4.35 13.73 5.46
N GLY A 89 4.46 12.71 4.62
CA GLY A 89 5.47 12.60 3.56
C GLY A 89 6.87 12.27 4.10
N THR A 90 6.96 11.61 5.26
CA THR A 90 8.25 11.34 5.94
C THR A 90 8.57 9.86 6.12
N ASP A 91 7.84 8.99 5.41
CA ASP A 91 8.16 7.56 5.35
C ASP A 91 9.60 7.32 4.91
N ARG A 92 10.23 6.31 5.50
CA ARG A 92 11.60 5.90 5.23
C ARG A 92 11.62 4.51 4.64
N PHE A 93 12.41 4.36 3.59
CA PHE A 93 12.54 3.10 2.88
C PHE A 93 13.96 2.55 2.97
N SER A 94 14.06 1.24 3.05
CA SER A 94 15.33 0.51 3.01
C SER A 94 15.32 -0.48 1.84
N PRO A 95 16.21 -0.33 0.84
CA PRO A 95 17.27 0.67 0.73
C PRO A 95 16.75 2.08 0.39
N LYS A 96 17.49 3.12 0.83
CA LYS A 96 17.16 4.56 0.68
C LYS A 96 16.90 5.04 -0.76
N GLN A 97 17.31 4.28 -1.77
CA GLN A 97 17.01 4.61 -3.17
C GLN A 97 15.50 4.60 -3.45
N TRP A 98 14.72 3.86 -2.65
CA TRP A 98 13.27 3.75 -2.85
C TRP A 98 12.50 5.04 -2.53
N ASP A 99 13.05 5.93 -1.69
CA ASP A 99 12.57 7.30 -1.53
C ASP A 99 12.48 8.01 -2.90
N ARG A 100 13.56 7.94 -3.71
CA ARG A 100 13.58 8.54 -5.05
C ARG A 100 12.73 7.75 -6.03
N ASN A 101 12.85 6.42 -6.05
CA ASN A 101 12.09 5.59 -6.99
C ASN A 101 10.58 5.83 -6.90
N LEU A 102 10.03 5.98 -5.69
CA LEU A 102 8.61 6.29 -5.50
C LEU A 102 8.31 7.76 -5.79
N GLY A 103 9.20 8.68 -5.40
CA GLY A 103 9.07 10.10 -5.73
C GLY A 103 8.99 10.38 -7.23
N ASP A 104 9.78 9.67 -8.04
CA ASP A 104 9.81 9.80 -9.50
C ASP A 104 8.49 9.34 -10.17
N LEU A 105 7.66 8.55 -9.47
CA LEU A 105 6.32 8.18 -9.94
C LEU A 105 5.27 9.27 -9.68
N TRP A 106 5.53 10.18 -8.73
CA TRP A 106 4.62 11.27 -8.36
C TRP A 106 4.91 12.51 -9.20
N VAL A 107 4.48 12.43 -10.46
CA VAL A 107 4.50 13.52 -11.46
C VAL A 107 3.11 14.06 -11.76
#